data_AF-A0A662WEI3-F1
#
_entry.id   AF-A0A662WEI3-F1
#
_cell.length_a   1.000
_cell.length_b   1.000
_cell.length_c   1.000
_cell.angle_alpha   90.00
_cell.angle_beta   90.00
_cell.angle_gamma   90.00
#
_symmetry.space_group_name_H-M   'P 1'
#
loop_
_entity.id
_entity.type
_entity.pdbx_description
1 polymer ?
#
loop_
_entity_poly.entity_id
_entity_poly.type
_entity_poly.pdbx_seq_one_letter_code
_entity_poly.pdbx_strand_id
1 'polypeptide(L)'
;LAEATASLFGGAVESAGNDEQDARDAADDLEVAWEMLELARVIYARYPGDLAVETQLARVYTRLGDLGLESDQFEQARADFEKALLLRRKVLRATKDADTTPLADLYCSLAISCVYRDSTPETEEQKLKQQEEDGNATAAAANDEGLTYYVLAGRVMAENVHRMAVKCAQPLQEFVAVRIPKYAEADDADASTAKGKGKRKAASASADASRSLLFTGASVDAMNEEFLACVKRTKEDKETSADRETSADKETLSKDEAQLLEYLEIYVELKEKVDGIKETAVSSKQEDTQEDKGVTTIGFGAEGGASTPATPAVNVLPVAKKRKTEASDSADNK
;
A
#
# COMPACT_ATOMS: atom_id res chain seq x y z
N LEU A 1 8.49 -32.86 35.90
CA LEU A 1 9.13 -32.04 36.97
C LEU A 1 9.21 -30.62 36.43
N ALA A 2 8.15 -29.83 36.34
CA ALA A 2 7.16 -29.41 37.36
C ALA A 2 7.81 -28.64 38.53
N GLU A 3 7.35 -27.38 38.67
CA GLU A 3 7.61 -26.34 39.70
C GLU A 3 8.99 -25.65 39.65
N ALA A 4 9.10 -24.31 39.67
CA ALA A 4 8.27 -23.36 40.40
C ALA A 4 7.99 -22.07 39.61
N THR A 5 6.75 -21.95 39.16
CA THR A 5 6.02 -20.68 38.98
C THR A 5 5.52 -20.23 40.35
N ALA A 6 6.21 -19.27 41.00
CA ALA A 6 5.70 -18.61 42.20
C ALA A 6 6.44 -17.28 42.43
N SER A 7 5.99 -16.22 41.76
CA SER A 7 5.90 -14.84 42.29
C SER A 7 5.52 -13.88 41.15
N LEU A 8 4.26 -13.92 40.73
CA LEU A 8 3.69 -12.97 39.75
C LEU A 8 2.36 -12.37 40.24
N PHE A 9 2.11 -12.42 41.56
CA PHE A 9 0.94 -11.79 42.18
C PHE A 9 1.40 -11.04 43.43
N GLY A 10 1.56 -9.73 43.30
CA GLY A 10 1.99 -8.86 44.38
C GLY A 10 2.49 -7.51 43.89
N GLY A 11 1.59 -6.72 43.30
CA GLY A 11 1.91 -5.38 42.80
C GLY A 11 0.74 -4.76 42.08
N ALA A 12 -0.40 -4.64 42.76
CA ALA A 12 -1.47 -3.75 42.34
C ALA A 12 -0.96 -2.31 42.48
N VAL A 13 -0.50 -1.73 41.37
CA VAL A 13 -0.53 -0.28 41.18
C VAL A 13 -1.46 -0.05 39.99
N GLU A 14 -2.56 0.60 40.31
CA GLU A 14 -3.54 1.15 39.38
C GLU A 14 -2.81 2.04 38.38
N SER A 15 -2.71 1.62 37.12
CA SER A 15 -2.41 2.54 36.02
C SER A 15 -3.70 2.84 35.28
N ALA A 16 -4.45 3.79 35.85
CA ALA A 16 -5.59 4.43 35.22
C ALA A 16 -5.30 5.94 35.04
N GLY A 17 -4.04 6.28 34.76
CA GLY A 17 -3.59 7.67 34.70
C GLY A 17 -2.30 7.84 33.90
N ASN A 18 -2.21 7.24 32.70
CA ASN A 18 -1.00 7.40 31.88
C ASN A 18 -1.22 7.66 30.38
N ASP A 19 -2.43 7.58 29.84
CA ASP A 19 -2.63 7.80 28.39
C ASP A 19 -2.20 9.22 27.93
N GLU A 20 -2.40 10.25 28.77
CA GLU A 20 -1.94 11.61 28.49
C GLU A 20 -0.42 11.77 28.63
N GLN A 21 0.21 11.01 29.53
CA GLN A 21 1.66 11.05 29.72
C GLN A 21 2.35 10.27 28.60
N ASP A 22 1.83 9.09 28.24
CA ASP A 22 2.30 8.28 27.13
C ASP A 22 2.18 9.04 25.79
N ALA A 23 1.10 9.80 25.58
CA ALA A 23 0.96 10.65 24.40
C ALA A 23 1.95 11.82 24.36
N ARG A 24 2.30 12.40 25.51
CA ARG A 24 3.32 13.45 25.60
C ARG A 24 4.72 12.89 25.36
N ASP A 25 5.05 11.78 25.99
CA ASP A 25 6.34 11.11 25.81
C ASP A 25 6.52 10.69 24.34
N ALA A 26 5.46 10.19 23.69
CA ALA A 26 5.48 9.89 22.26
C ALA A 26 5.67 11.14 21.39
N ALA A 27 5.01 12.25 21.70
CA ALA A 27 5.18 13.50 20.97
C ALA A 27 6.61 14.05 21.10
N ASP A 28 7.19 14.00 22.30
CA ASP A 28 8.58 14.38 22.55
C ASP A 28 9.56 13.48 21.76
N ASP A 29 9.29 12.16 21.73
CA ASP A 29 10.10 11.21 20.94
C ASP A 29 10.03 11.50 19.42
N LEU A 30 8.85 11.86 18.90
CA LEU A 30 8.66 12.23 17.49
C LEU A 30 9.39 13.54 17.16
N GLU A 31 9.38 14.52 18.06
CA GLU A 31 10.12 15.78 17.89
C GLU A 31 11.64 15.52 17.85
N VAL A 32 12.17 14.73 18.79
CA VAL A 32 13.59 14.35 18.79
C VAL A 32 13.95 13.58 17.52
N ALA A 33 13.10 12.66 17.07
CA ALA A 33 13.32 11.92 15.82
C ALA A 33 13.36 12.88 14.62
N TRP A 34 12.46 13.86 14.56
CA TRP A 34 12.44 14.87 13.52
C TRP A 34 13.73 15.68 13.50
N GLU A 35 14.18 16.21 14.64
CA GLU A 35 15.40 17.00 14.76
C GLU A 35 16.64 16.21 14.28
N MET A 36 16.73 14.94 14.67
CA MET A 36 17.84 14.07 14.29
C MET A 36 17.83 13.75 12.79
N LEU A 37 16.65 13.51 12.21
CA LEU A 37 16.51 13.28 10.77
C LEU A 37 16.79 14.55 9.96
N GLU A 38 16.35 15.70 10.42
CA GLU A 38 16.57 17.00 9.77
C GLU A 38 18.06 17.38 9.81
N LEU A 39 18.73 17.14 10.94
CA LEU A 39 20.19 17.28 11.03
C LEU A 39 20.90 16.37 10.04
N ALA A 40 20.52 15.08 9.97
CA ALA A 40 21.09 14.13 9.02
C ALA A 40 20.85 14.57 7.57
N ARG A 41 19.64 15.07 7.25
CA ARG A 41 19.28 15.60 5.93
C ARG A 41 20.19 16.76 5.54
N VAL A 42 20.40 17.72 6.43
CA VAL A 42 21.28 18.87 6.21
C VAL A 42 22.73 18.44 6.01
N ILE A 43 23.22 17.43 6.73
CA ILE A 43 24.58 16.92 6.58
C ILE A 43 24.74 16.23 5.21
N TYR A 44 23.87 15.27 4.88
CA TYR A 44 24.00 14.52 3.62
C TYR A 44 23.75 15.37 2.38
N ALA A 45 22.87 16.38 2.45
CA ALA A 45 22.62 17.30 1.34
C ALA A 45 23.84 18.14 0.93
N ARG A 46 24.88 18.23 1.78
CA ARG A 46 26.13 18.95 1.47
C ARG A 46 27.08 18.17 0.56
N TYR A 47 26.81 16.90 0.29
CA TYR A 47 27.68 16.03 -0.51
C TYR A 47 26.95 15.46 -1.74
N PRO A 48 26.45 16.33 -2.65
CA PRO A 48 25.84 15.85 -3.88
C PRO A 48 26.88 15.15 -4.77
N GLY A 49 26.45 14.11 -5.49
CA GLY A 49 27.27 13.35 -6.43
C GLY A 49 27.95 12.12 -5.84
N ASP A 50 28.04 11.98 -4.52
CA ASP A 50 28.42 10.71 -3.89
C ASP A 50 27.19 9.80 -3.77
N LEU A 51 27.15 8.74 -4.58
CA LEU A 51 26.01 7.81 -4.64
C LEU A 51 25.71 7.13 -3.28
N ALA A 52 26.74 6.86 -2.48
CA ALA A 52 26.54 6.26 -1.16
C ALA A 52 25.86 7.25 -0.21
N VAL A 53 26.28 8.52 -0.25
CA VAL A 53 25.64 9.61 0.52
C VAL A 53 24.23 9.90 0.01
N GLU A 54 24.02 9.95 -1.31
CA GLU A 54 22.69 10.13 -1.91
C GLU A 54 21.73 9.00 -1.55
N THR A 55 22.25 7.77 -1.42
CA THR A 55 21.47 6.63 -0.92
C THR A 55 21.06 6.83 0.54
N GLN A 56 21.94 7.35 1.39
CA GLN A 56 21.57 7.67 2.78
C GLN A 56 20.60 8.85 2.84
N LEU A 57 20.79 9.89 2.03
CA LEU A 57 19.88 11.02 1.93
C LEU A 57 18.47 10.57 1.52
N ALA A 58 18.36 9.66 0.54
CA ALA A 58 17.08 9.07 0.16
C ALA A 58 16.41 8.37 1.35
N ARG A 59 17.16 7.58 2.13
CA ARG A 59 16.64 6.91 3.34
C ARG A 59 16.19 7.91 4.40
N VAL A 60 16.92 9.02 4.60
CA VAL A 60 16.52 10.09 5.52
C VAL A 60 15.20 10.71 5.09
N TYR A 61 15.05 11.02 3.80
CA TYR A 61 13.77 11.52 3.27
C TYR A 61 12.62 10.51 3.41
N THR A 62 12.85 9.21 3.20
CA THR A 62 11.84 8.18 3.46
C THR A 62 11.40 8.21 4.93
N ARG A 63 12.35 8.31 5.87
CA ARG A 63 12.03 8.36 7.31
C ARG A 63 11.34 9.64 7.75
N LEU A 64 11.69 10.78 7.14
CA LEU A 64 10.95 12.03 7.34
C LEU A 64 9.51 11.90 6.83
N GLY A 65 9.33 11.22 5.70
CA GLY A 65 8.00 10.87 5.18
C GLY A 65 7.19 10.03 6.16
N ASP A 66 7.77 8.93 6.66
CA ASP A 66 7.12 8.05 7.65
C ASP A 66 6.74 8.83 8.92
N LEU A 67 7.64 9.67 9.41
CA LEU A 67 7.41 10.53 10.57
C LEU A 67 6.30 11.55 10.33
N GLY A 68 6.24 12.11 9.12
CA GLY A 68 5.17 13.00 8.70
C GLY A 68 3.81 12.30 8.66
N LEU A 69 3.75 11.01 8.28
CA LEU A 69 2.52 10.23 8.36
C LEU A 69 2.07 10.02 9.81
N GLU A 70 2.98 9.66 10.71
CA GLU A 70 2.68 9.45 12.13
C GLU A 70 2.24 10.75 12.83
N SER A 71 2.71 11.90 12.33
CA SER A 71 2.38 13.23 12.87
C SER A 71 1.20 13.90 12.15
N ASP A 72 0.44 13.16 11.33
CA ASP A 72 -0.67 13.65 10.48
C ASP A 72 -0.30 14.82 9.52
N GLN A 73 0.99 14.98 9.20
CA GLN A 73 1.52 15.98 8.27
C GLN A 73 1.62 15.41 6.85
N PHE A 74 0.48 15.00 6.29
CA PHE A 74 0.43 14.22 5.04
C PHE A 74 1.04 14.90 3.80
N GLU A 75 0.85 16.22 3.64
CA GLU A 75 1.45 16.98 2.53
C GLU A 75 2.97 17.08 2.65
N GLN A 76 3.48 17.23 3.87
CA GLN A 76 4.92 17.23 4.12
C GLN A 76 5.51 15.83 3.90
N ALA A 77 4.82 14.79 4.40
CA ALA A 77 5.20 13.40 4.20
C ALA A 77 5.34 13.07 2.70
N ARG A 78 4.33 13.43 1.92
CA ARG A 78 4.33 13.31 0.46
C ARG A 78 5.54 14.00 -0.17
N ALA A 79 5.79 15.27 0.17
CA ALA A 79 6.89 16.03 -0.39
C ALA A 79 8.26 15.41 -0.08
N ASP A 80 8.41 14.79 1.10
CA ASP A 80 9.65 14.09 1.47
C ASP A 80 9.78 12.74 0.76
N PHE A 81 8.69 11.97 0.59
CA PHE A 81 8.72 10.76 -0.24
C PHE A 81 9.03 11.06 -1.71
N GLU A 82 8.52 12.15 -2.28
CA GLU A 82 8.85 12.57 -3.66
C GLU A 82 10.36 12.87 -3.80
N LYS A 83 10.97 13.54 -2.82
CA LYS A 83 12.43 13.77 -2.80
C LYS A 83 13.21 12.45 -2.68
N ALA A 84 12.76 11.53 -1.83
CA ALA A 84 13.35 10.20 -1.70
C ALA A 84 13.29 9.43 -3.03
N LEU A 85 12.15 9.49 -3.73
CA LEU A 85 11.92 8.83 -5.02
C LEU A 85 12.88 9.36 -6.10
N LEU A 86 13.06 10.68 -6.19
CA LEU A 86 13.99 11.29 -7.14
C LEU A 86 15.44 10.82 -6.90
N LEU A 87 15.88 10.79 -5.65
CA LEU A 87 17.20 10.31 -5.29
C LEU A 87 17.36 8.82 -5.58
N ARG A 88 16.36 7.99 -5.23
CA ARG A 88 16.40 6.55 -5.46
C ARG A 88 16.47 6.22 -6.95
N ARG A 89 15.66 6.89 -7.78
CA ARG A 89 15.71 6.78 -9.25
C ARG A 89 17.08 7.17 -9.80
N LYS A 90 17.67 8.27 -9.29
CA LYS A 90 19.02 8.70 -9.68
C LYS A 90 20.08 7.65 -9.34
N VAL A 91 20.05 7.13 -8.12
CA VAL A 91 20.99 6.09 -7.66
C VAL A 91 20.85 4.84 -8.51
N LEU A 92 19.63 4.32 -8.70
CA LEU A 92 19.38 3.12 -9.49
C LEU A 92 19.84 3.26 -10.95
N ARG A 93 19.64 4.43 -11.57
CA ARG A 93 20.14 4.70 -12.92
C ARG A 93 21.67 4.68 -12.99
N ALA A 94 22.33 5.19 -11.94
CA ALA A 94 23.79 5.24 -11.88
C ALA A 94 24.42 3.88 -11.58
N THR A 95 23.84 3.12 -10.64
CA THR A 95 24.35 1.80 -10.22
C THR A 95 23.91 0.67 -11.15
N LYS A 96 22.83 0.85 -11.92
CA LYS A 96 22.14 -0.19 -12.68
C LYS A 96 21.74 -1.38 -11.80
N ASP A 97 21.33 -1.08 -10.57
CA ASP A 97 20.88 -2.11 -9.65
C ASP A 97 19.67 -2.86 -10.24
N ALA A 98 19.68 -4.17 -10.07
CA ALA A 98 18.60 -5.03 -10.55
C ALA A 98 17.39 -5.00 -9.62
N ASP A 99 17.59 -4.70 -8.33
CA ASP A 99 16.52 -4.61 -7.36
C ASP A 99 15.93 -3.20 -7.30
N THR A 100 14.69 -3.07 -7.76
CA THR A 100 13.94 -1.81 -7.74
C THR A 100 12.82 -1.80 -6.69
N THR A 101 12.76 -2.81 -5.80
CA THR A 101 11.76 -2.91 -4.71
C THR A 101 11.63 -1.61 -3.89
N PRO A 102 12.72 -0.88 -3.58
CA PRO A 102 12.62 0.39 -2.84
C PRO A 102 11.88 1.50 -3.60
N LEU A 103 11.73 1.42 -4.93
CA LEU A 103 10.85 2.32 -5.68
C LEU A 103 9.39 1.95 -5.48
N ALA A 104 9.06 0.65 -5.49
CA ALA A 104 7.70 0.18 -5.22
C ALA A 104 7.25 0.59 -3.82
N ASP A 105 8.11 0.43 -2.81
CA ASP A 105 7.85 0.86 -1.44
C ASP A 105 7.53 2.36 -1.37
N LEU A 106 8.34 3.20 -2.02
CA LEU A 106 8.12 4.65 -2.04
C LEU A 106 6.81 5.04 -2.74
N TYR A 107 6.45 4.35 -3.83
CA TYR A 107 5.15 4.57 -4.46
C TYR A 107 4.00 4.14 -3.55
N CYS A 108 4.12 3.04 -2.83
CA CYS A 108 3.12 2.65 -1.82
C CYS A 108 2.99 3.72 -0.73
N SER A 109 4.10 4.23 -0.19
CA SER A 109 4.09 5.30 0.81
C SER A 109 3.46 6.59 0.27
N LEU A 110 3.72 6.96 -0.98
CA LEU A 110 3.07 8.09 -1.65
C LEU A 110 1.57 7.86 -1.82
N ALA A 111 1.15 6.68 -2.24
CA ALA A 111 -0.25 6.31 -2.38
C ALA A 111 -0.98 6.43 -1.04
N ILE A 112 -0.38 5.89 0.03
CA ILE A 112 -0.90 5.96 1.39
C ILE A 112 -1.02 7.41 1.85
N SER A 113 0.02 8.24 1.63
CA SER A 113 0.01 9.66 1.97
C SER A 113 -1.15 10.41 1.30
N CYS A 114 -1.40 10.14 0.02
CA CYS A 114 -2.54 10.70 -0.71
C CYS A 114 -3.88 10.25 -0.10
N VAL A 115 -4.04 8.95 0.20
CA VAL A 115 -5.29 8.42 0.77
C VAL A 115 -5.61 9.06 2.12
N TYR A 116 -4.62 9.18 3.01
CA TYR A 116 -4.82 9.81 4.33
C TYR A 116 -5.14 11.29 4.22
N ARG A 117 -4.37 12.05 3.41
CA ARG A 117 -4.68 13.46 3.12
C ARG A 117 -6.11 13.62 2.63
N ASP A 118 -6.53 12.77 1.71
CA ASP A 118 -7.82 12.88 1.05
C ASP A 118 -9.00 12.53 1.96
N SER A 119 -8.72 11.85 3.08
CA SER A 119 -9.65 11.43 4.12
C SER A 119 -9.72 12.41 5.29
N THR A 120 -8.93 13.51 5.29
CA THR A 120 -9.04 14.52 6.34
C THR A 120 -10.30 15.37 6.16
N PRO A 121 -10.98 15.76 7.25
CA PRO A 121 -12.24 16.52 7.17
C PRO A 121 -12.06 17.87 6.47
N GLU A 122 -10.89 18.50 6.63
CA GLU A 122 -10.57 19.75 5.94
C GLU A 122 -10.56 19.59 4.42
N THR A 123 -9.99 18.49 3.92
CA THR A 123 -9.94 18.17 2.49
C THR A 123 -11.34 17.79 1.98
N GLU A 124 -12.13 17.05 2.77
CA GLU A 124 -13.52 16.73 2.43
C GLU A 124 -14.39 17.99 2.32
N GLU A 125 -14.29 18.92 3.28
CA GLU A 125 -15.00 20.19 3.24
C GLU A 125 -14.58 21.05 2.04
N GLN A 126 -13.30 21.06 1.69
CA GLN A 126 -12.80 21.76 0.50
C GLN A 126 -13.35 21.12 -0.79
N LYS A 127 -13.42 19.78 -0.85
CA LYS A 127 -14.01 19.04 -1.97
C LYS A 127 -15.50 19.38 -2.14
N LEU A 128 -16.25 19.43 -1.04
CA LEU A 128 -17.67 19.81 -1.02
C LEU A 128 -17.87 21.24 -1.55
N LYS A 129 -17.09 22.20 -1.04
CA LYS A 129 -17.14 23.62 -1.49
C LYS A 129 -16.76 23.77 -2.97
N GLN A 130 -15.78 23.01 -3.45
CA GLN A 130 -15.36 23.04 -4.86
C GLN A 130 -16.32 22.28 -5.79
N GLN A 131 -17.02 21.24 -5.32
CA GLN A 131 -18.05 20.56 -6.08
C GLN A 131 -19.25 21.46 -6.39
N GLU A 132 -19.61 22.34 -5.45
CA GLU A 132 -20.65 23.37 -5.63
C GLU A 132 -20.26 24.43 -6.67
N GLU A 133 -18.96 24.71 -6.84
CA GLU A 133 -18.45 25.75 -7.75
C GLU A 133 -18.11 25.22 -9.16
N ASP A 134 -17.51 24.03 -9.30
CA ASP A 134 -16.96 23.53 -10.57
C ASP A 134 -17.71 22.31 -11.18
N GLY A 135 -18.73 21.76 -10.51
CA GLY A 135 -19.56 20.66 -11.02
C GLY A 135 -18.81 19.33 -11.23
N ASN A 136 -19.00 18.38 -10.30
CA ASN A 136 -18.61 16.94 -10.27
C ASN A 136 -17.22 16.47 -10.81
N ALA A 137 -16.38 17.31 -11.39
CA ALA A 137 -15.14 16.88 -12.06
C ALA A 137 -13.95 16.67 -11.12
N THR A 138 -13.94 17.29 -9.94
CA THR A 138 -12.74 17.42 -9.08
C THR A 138 -12.62 16.36 -7.99
N ALA A 139 -13.72 15.86 -7.42
CA ALA A 139 -13.68 14.78 -6.42
C ALA A 139 -13.10 13.47 -7.00
N ALA A 140 -13.29 13.25 -8.30
CA ALA A 140 -12.68 12.13 -9.03
C ALA A 140 -11.15 12.26 -9.17
N ALA A 141 -10.57 13.46 -9.07
CA ALA A 141 -9.16 13.72 -9.32
C ALA A 141 -8.24 13.42 -8.12
N ALA A 142 -8.76 13.39 -6.89
CA ALA A 142 -7.98 13.09 -5.68
C ALA A 142 -7.78 11.57 -5.49
N ASN A 143 -8.87 10.79 -5.64
CA ASN A 143 -8.83 9.32 -5.75
C ASN A 143 -8.00 8.84 -6.96
N ASP A 144 -7.72 9.73 -7.91
CA ASP A 144 -6.90 9.48 -9.09
C ASP A 144 -5.41 9.34 -8.75
N GLU A 145 -4.93 10.14 -7.80
CA GLU A 145 -3.50 10.28 -7.50
C GLU A 145 -2.95 9.09 -6.72
N GLY A 146 -3.61 8.70 -5.62
CA GLY A 146 -3.25 7.51 -4.85
C GLY A 146 -3.34 6.22 -5.69
N LEU A 147 -4.37 6.11 -6.53
CA LEU A 147 -4.51 5.01 -7.48
C LEU A 147 -3.32 4.95 -8.46
N THR A 148 -2.89 6.10 -8.97
CA THR A 148 -1.75 6.18 -9.90
C THR A 148 -0.48 5.64 -9.25
N TYR A 149 -0.22 6.00 -8.00
CA TYR A 149 0.96 5.51 -7.29
C TYR A 149 0.91 4.00 -7.02
N TYR A 150 -0.25 3.43 -6.63
CA TYR A 150 -0.37 1.97 -6.50
C TYR A 150 -0.14 1.23 -7.83
N VAL A 151 -0.63 1.78 -8.94
CA VAL A 151 -0.37 1.22 -10.27
C VAL A 151 1.13 1.29 -10.62
N LEU A 152 1.81 2.41 -10.32
CA LEU A 152 3.26 2.53 -10.51
C LEU A 152 4.03 1.52 -9.65
N ALA A 153 3.65 1.33 -8.38
CA ALA A 153 4.22 0.30 -7.51
C ALA A 153 4.07 -1.10 -8.12
N GLY A 154 2.86 -1.44 -8.59
CA GLY A 154 2.61 -2.75 -9.21
C GLY A 154 3.42 -2.96 -10.49
N ARG A 155 3.62 -1.93 -11.30
CA ARG A 155 4.44 -2.00 -12.53
C ARG A 155 5.92 -2.27 -12.22
N VAL A 156 6.46 -1.59 -11.21
CA VAL A 156 7.82 -1.85 -10.70
C VAL A 156 7.92 -3.30 -10.21
N MET A 157 6.94 -3.78 -9.45
CA MET A 157 6.94 -5.16 -8.96
C MET A 157 6.81 -6.19 -10.08
N ALA A 158 6.00 -5.95 -11.11
CA ALA A 158 5.93 -6.82 -12.28
C ALA A 158 7.30 -6.95 -12.98
N GLU A 159 8.04 -5.84 -13.08
CA GLU A 159 9.39 -5.90 -13.63
C GLU A 159 10.34 -6.71 -12.74
N ASN A 160 10.31 -6.49 -11.42
CA ASN A 160 11.09 -7.28 -10.46
C ASN A 160 10.76 -8.77 -10.52
N VAL A 161 9.48 -9.13 -10.64
CA VAL A 161 9.02 -10.51 -10.82
C VAL A 161 9.64 -11.11 -12.08
N HIS A 162 9.59 -10.43 -13.22
CA HIS A 162 10.20 -10.93 -14.46
C HIS A 162 11.74 -11.05 -14.35
N ARG A 163 12.42 -10.08 -13.74
CA ARG A 163 13.87 -10.11 -13.52
C ARG A 163 14.27 -11.29 -12.62
N MET A 164 13.49 -11.56 -11.57
CA MET A 164 13.74 -12.67 -10.65
C MET A 164 13.43 -14.02 -11.31
N ALA A 165 12.35 -14.11 -12.09
CA ALA A 165 11.96 -15.34 -12.78
C ALA A 165 13.06 -15.88 -13.70
N VAL A 166 13.84 -15.01 -14.36
CA VAL A 166 14.98 -15.41 -15.21
C VAL A 166 16.05 -16.21 -14.44
N LYS A 167 16.17 -16.02 -13.13
CA LYS A 167 17.08 -16.80 -12.27
C LYS A 167 16.52 -18.18 -11.89
N CYS A 168 15.21 -18.36 -12.04
CA CYS A 168 14.51 -19.62 -11.77
C CYS A 168 14.46 -20.53 -13.01
N ALA A 169 13.99 -21.76 -12.83
CA ALA A 169 13.86 -22.72 -13.93
C ALA A 169 12.81 -22.29 -14.98
N GLN A 170 12.96 -22.79 -16.21
CA GLN A 170 12.10 -22.45 -17.35
C GLN A 170 10.59 -22.59 -17.07
N PRO A 171 10.09 -23.64 -16.39
CA PRO A 171 8.66 -23.74 -16.06
C PRO A 171 8.13 -22.56 -15.22
N LEU A 172 8.94 -22.00 -14.33
CA LEU A 172 8.58 -20.83 -13.53
C LEU A 172 8.61 -19.54 -14.35
N GLN A 173 9.53 -19.43 -15.33
CA GLN A 173 9.56 -18.31 -16.27
C GLN A 173 8.29 -18.28 -17.12
N GLU A 174 7.86 -19.43 -17.65
CA GLU A 174 6.62 -19.58 -18.41
C GLU A 174 5.40 -19.30 -17.53
N PHE A 175 5.39 -19.82 -16.28
CA PHE A 175 4.35 -19.56 -15.30
C PHE A 175 4.11 -18.06 -15.09
N VAL A 176 5.19 -17.29 -14.90
CA VAL A 176 5.14 -15.83 -14.73
C VAL A 176 4.68 -15.13 -16.01
N ALA A 177 5.25 -15.48 -17.17
CA ALA A 177 4.96 -14.82 -18.44
C ALA A 177 3.48 -14.93 -18.88
N VAL A 178 2.80 -16.01 -18.47
CA VAL A 178 1.36 -16.19 -18.73
C VAL A 178 0.50 -15.31 -17.82
N ARG A 179 0.96 -15.02 -16.60
CA ARG A 179 0.12 -14.39 -15.57
C ARG A 179 0.30 -12.88 -15.49
N ILE A 180 1.52 -12.40 -15.65
CA ILE A 180 1.89 -11.00 -15.46
C ILE A 180 2.48 -10.46 -16.76
N PRO A 181 1.92 -9.37 -17.32
CA PRO A 181 2.49 -8.76 -18.51
C PRO A 181 3.74 -7.94 -18.18
N LYS A 182 4.58 -7.75 -19.19
CA LYS A 182 5.67 -6.76 -19.14
C LYS A 182 5.09 -5.37 -19.42
N TYR A 183 5.29 -4.45 -18.50
CA TYR A 183 4.97 -3.04 -18.70
C TYR A 183 6.17 -2.34 -19.36
N ALA A 184 5.91 -1.43 -20.31
CA ALA A 184 6.97 -0.70 -20.99
C ALA A 184 7.36 0.55 -20.17
N GLU A 185 8.66 0.86 -20.13
CA GLU A 185 9.26 2.09 -19.55
C GLU A 185 8.68 3.41 -20.11
N ALA A 186 7.91 3.35 -21.21
CA ALA A 186 7.34 4.53 -21.87
C ALA A 186 6.26 5.23 -21.04
N ASP A 187 5.75 4.60 -19.99
CA ASP A 187 4.74 5.18 -19.11
C ASP A 187 5.35 5.94 -17.91
N ASP A 188 6.68 5.89 -17.71
CA ASP A 188 7.43 6.68 -16.72
C ASP A 188 7.90 8.03 -17.28
N ALA A 189 7.14 8.61 -18.22
CA ALA A 189 7.41 9.94 -18.77
C ALA A 189 7.17 11.01 -17.68
N ASP A 190 8.23 11.24 -16.91
CA ASP A 190 8.61 12.45 -16.17
C ASP A 190 7.57 13.59 -16.20
N ALA A 191 6.75 13.66 -15.16
CA ALA A 191 5.81 14.77 -14.94
C ALA A 191 6.51 16.13 -14.75
N SER A 192 7.85 16.20 -14.73
CA SER A 192 8.59 17.45 -14.53
C SER A 192 9.04 18.16 -15.82
N THR A 193 8.80 17.62 -17.02
CA THR A 193 9.23 18.27 -18.29
C THR A 193 8.16 18.28 -19.40
N ALA A 194 6.98 18.87 -19.15
CA ALA A 194 5.97 19.09 -20.21
C ALA A 194 5.43 20.53 -20.27
N LYS A 195 6.30 21.51 -20.60
CA LYS A 195 5.87 22.79 -21.21
C LYS A 195 5.83 22.63 -22.73
N GLY A 196 4.75 22.02 -23.24
CA GLY A 196 4.53 21.88 -24.68
C GLY A 196 3.05 22.02 -25.04
N LYS A 197 2.66 23.17 -25.62
CA LYS A 197 1.33 23.37 -26.21
C LYS A 197 1.19 22.46 -27.44
N GLY A 198 0.62 21.27 -27.26
CA GLY A 198 0.31 20.36 -28.35
C GLY A 198 -0.95 19.56 -28.05
N LYS A 199 -2.11 20.02 -28.54
CA LYS A 199 -3.41 19.34 -28.40
C LYS A 199 -3.39 18.03 -29.19
N ARG A 200 -3.01 16.91 -28.56
CA ARG A 200 -3.21 15.57 -29.11
C ARG A 200 -4.45 14.94 -28.47
N LYS A 201 -5.40 14.57 -29.32
CA LYS A 201 -6.64 13.87 -28.96
C LYS A 201 -6.26 12.42 -28.61
N ALA A 202 -6.20 12.10 -27.31
CA ALA A 202 -5.99 10.74 -26.83
C ALA A 202 -7.26 9.91 -27.06
N ALA A 203 -7.11 8.73 -27.66
CA ALA A 203 -8.18 7.76 -27.83
C ALA A 203 -8.60 7.21 -26.45
N SER A 204 -9.89 7.24 -26.16
CA SER A 204 -10.49 6.96 -24.85
C SER A 204 -10.37 5.50 -24.36
N ALA A 205 -9.72 4.60 -25.11
CA ALA A 205 -9.41 3.23 -24.69
C ALA A 205 -8.03 3.07 -24.02
N SER A 206 -7.15 4.10 -24.10
CA SER A 206 -5.75 4.04 -23.63
C SER A 206 -5.58 4.45 -22.16
N ALA A 207 -6.51 5.20 -21.59
CA ALA A 207 -6.37 5.75 -20.24
C ALA A 207 -6.65 4.69 -19.17
N ASP A 208 -7.63 3.79 -19.38
CA ASP A 208 -8.01 2.80 -18.37
C ASP A 208 -6.97 1.67 -18.23
N ALA A 209 -6.31 1.28 -19.32
CA ALA A 209 -5.18 0.35 -19.30
C ALA A 209 -3.92 0.94 -18.62
N SER A 210 -3.78 2.27 -18.62
CA SER A 210 -2.71 2.93 -17.87
C SER A 210 -2.95 2.94 -16.35
N ARG A 211 -4.18 2.60 -15.92
CA ARG A 211 -4.67 2.68 -14.54
C ARG A 211 -5.13 1.32 -14.00
N SER A 212 -4.62 0.24 -14.54
CA SER A 212 -4.92 -1.11 -14.09
C SER A 212 -3.66 -1.96 -14.03
N LEU A 213 -3.73 -2.98 -13.20
CA LEU A 213 -2.73 -4.05 -13.13
C LEU A 213 -3.41 -5.33 -13.62
N LEU A 214 -2.76 -6.04 -14.55
CA LEU A 214 -3.29 -7.27 -15.11
C LEU A 214 -2.66 -8.48 -14.42
N PHE A 215 -3.49 -9.42 -14.01
CA PHE A 215 -3.07 -10.71 -13.49
C PHE A 215 -4.02 -11.79 -14.00
N THR A 216 -3.49 -12.87 -14.55
CA THR A 216 -4.28 -14.01 -15.02
C THR A 216 -4.17 -15.14 -13.99
N GLY A 217 -5.17 -15.29 -13.13
CA GLY A 217 -5.22 -16.32 -12.09
C GLY A 217 -6.49 -16.18 -11.24
N ALA A 218 -6.84 -17.22 -10.48
CA ALA A 218 -8.12 -17.28 -9.75
C ALA A 218 -8.06 -16.63 -8.36
N SER A 219 -7.03 -16.94 -7.56
CA SER A 219 -6.80 -16.37 -6.22
C SER A 219 -5.31 -16.42 -5.87
N VAL A 220 -4.88 -15.68 -4.85
CA VAL A 220 -3.52 -15.75 -4.30
C VAL A 220 -3.17 -17.17 -3.86
N ASP A 221 -4.07 -17.83 -3.13
CA ASP A 221 -3.86 -19.21 -2.65
C ASP A 221 -3.69 -20.19 -3.81
N ALA A 222 -4.53 -20.09 -4.85
CA ALA A 222 -4.42 -20.94 -6.04
C ALA A 222 -3.11 -20.66 -6.80
N MET A 223 -2.67 -19.40 -6.87
CA MET A 223 -1.39 -19.02 -7.46
C MET A 223 -0.22 -19.64 -6.70
N ASN A 224 -0.25 -19.61 -5.37
CA ASN A 224 0.78 -20.21 -4.50
C ASN A 224 0.83 -21.74 -4.64
N GLU A 225 -0.32 -22.41 -4.66
CA GLU A 225 -0.39 -23.86 -4.87
C GLU A 225 0.17 -24.27 -6.24
N GLU A 226 -0.21 -23.56 -7.31
CA GLU A 226 0.29 -23.81 -8.66
C GLU A 226 1.79 -23.52 -8.79
N PHE A 227 2.30 -22.48 -8.12
CA PHE A 227 3.72 -22.15 -8.05
C PHE A 227 4.51 -23.28 -7.39
N LEU A 228 4.07 -23.74 -6.21
CA LEU A 228 4.71 -24.85 -5.50
C LEU A 228 4.65 -26.15 -6.29
N ALA A 229 3.55 -26.42 -7.00
CA ALA A 229 3.43 -27.56 -7.89
C ALA A 229 4.40 -27.48 -9.09
N CYS A 230 4.71 -26.27 -9.58
CA CYS A 230 5.70 -26.02 -10.63
C CYS A 230 7.13 -26.28 -10.14
N VAL A 231 7.45 -25.80 -8.93
CA VAL A 231 8.74 -26.05 -8.25
C VAL A 231 8.96 -27.56 -8.03
N LYS A 232 7.94 -28.27 -7.53
CA LYS A 232 8.00 -29.74 -7.30
C LYS A 232 8.33 -30.51 -8.58
N ARG A 233 7.60 -30.26 -9.66
CA ARG A 233 7.85 -30.89 -10.97
C ARG A 233 9.28 -30.65 -11.46
N THR A 234 9.75 -29.41 -11.35
CA THR A 234 11.13 -29.04 -11.74
C THR A 234 12.19 -29.78 -10.93
N LYS A 235 11.94 -30.06 -9.64
CA LYS A 235 12.87 -30.78 -8.76
C LYS A 235 12.87 -32.29 -9.04
N GLU A 236 11.70 -32.88 -9.31
CA GLU A 236 11.55 -34.29 -9.69
C GLU A 236 12.23 -34.60 -11.03
N ASP A 237 12.12 -33.70 -12.02
CA ASP A 237 12.79 -33.83 -13.32
C ASP A 237 14.33 -33.78 -13.18
N LYS A 238 14.86 -33.09 -12.17
CA LYS A 238 16.30 -33.06 -11.89
C LYS A 238 16.78 -34.34 -11.18
N GLU A 239 15.99 -34.90 -10.27
CA GLU A 239 16.35 -36.14 -9.55
C GLU A 239 16.29 -37.39 -10.41
N THR A 240 15.42 -37.44 -11.43
CA THR A 240 15.40 -38.55 -12.39
C THR A 240 16.63 -38.57 -13.31
N SER A 241 17.43 -37.48 -13.31
CA SER A 241 18.65 -37.33 -14.12
C SER A 241 19.97 -37.51 -13.36
N ALA A 242 19.97 -37.58 -12.03
CA ALA A 242 21.15 -37.76 -11.19
C ALA A 242 20.92 -38.89 -10.17
N ASP A 243 21.89 -39.79 -10.04
CA ASP A 243 21.80 -41.01 -9.24
C ASP A 243 21.18 -40.81 -7.85
N ARG A 244 20.27 -41.73 -7.49
CA ARG A 244 19.55 -41.79 -6.23
C ARG A 244 20.52 -42.01 -5.05
N GLU A 245 20.92 -40.92 -4.40
CA GLU A 245 21.34 -40.98 -3.00
C GLU A 245 20.56 -39.96 -2.16
N THR A 246 19.78 -40.54 -1.25
CA THR A 246 19.23 -40.02 0.00
C THR A 246 19.51 -38.55 0.34
N SER A 247 18.45 -37.73 0.31
CA SER A 247 18.32 -36.59 1.24
C SER A 247 16.85 -36.29 1.46
N ALA A 248 16.37 -36.48 2.69
CA ALA A 248 14.99 -36.26 3.12
C ALA A 248 14.64 -34.77 3.37
N ASP A 249 15.31 -33.83 2.70
CA ASP A 249 15.27 -32.39 3.01
C ASP A 249 14.92 -31.51 1.78
N LYS A 250 13.82 -31.76 1.06
CA LYS A 250 13.52 -31.07 -0.23
C LYS A 250 12.18 -30.32 -0.37
N GLU A 251 11.53 -29.97 0.73
CA GLU A 251 10.37 -29.05 0.69
C GLU A 251 10.76 -27.56 0.72
N THR A 252 12.05 -27.23 0.80
CA THR A 252 12.50 -25.84 0.90
C THR A 252 12.66 -25.20 -0.48
N LEU A 253 12.01 -24.06 -0.69
CA LEU A 253 12.26 -23.18 -1.82
C LEU A 253 13.73 -22.75 -1.82
N SER A 254 14.36 -22.69 -2.98
CA SER A 254 15.65 -22.00 -3.09
C SER A 254 15.48 -20.51 -2.81
N LYS A 255 16.58 -19.81 -2.51
CA LYS A 255 16.54 -18.36 -2.23
C LYS A 255 15.86 -17.57 -3.35
N ASP A 256 16.17 -17.88 -4.61
CA ASP A 256 15.60 -17.17 -5.76
C ASP A 256 14.12 -17.53 -5.97
N GLU A 257 13.73 -18.78 -5.74
CA GLU A 257 12.31 -19.20 -5.82
C GLU A 257 11.46 -18.58 -4.70
N ALA A 258 12.01 -18.48 -3.48
CA ALA A 258 11.34 -17.82 -2.36
C ALA A 258 11.16 -16.32 -2.62
N GLN A 259 12.20 -15.65 -3.12
CA GLN A 259 12.13 -14.23 -3.47
C GLN A 259 11.15 -13.97 -4.63
N LEU A 260 11.08 -14.87 -5.61
CA LEU A 260 10.12 -14.78 -6.70
C LEU A 260 8.67 -14.91 -6.19
N LEU A 261 8.42 -15.83 -5.26
CA LEU A 261 7.10 -16.00 -4.65
C LEU A 261 6.68 -14.75 -3.87
N GLU A 262 7.58 -14.19 -3.06
CA GLU A 262 7.33 -12.94 -2.34
C GLU A 262 6.96 -11.79 -3.29
N TYR A 263 7.70 -11.62 -4.39
CA TYR A 263 7.38 -10.58 -5.38
C TYR A 263 6.05 -10.81 -6.10
N LEU A 264 5.67 -12.07 -6.32
CA LEU A 264 4.36 -12.42 -6.88
C LEU A 264 3.23 -12.05 -5.92
N GLU A 265 3.36 -12.39 -4.64
CA GLU A 265 2.39 -12.05 -3.60
C GLU A 265 2.18 -10.54 -3.51
N ILE A 266 3.27 -9.76 -3.40
CA ILE A 266 3.22 -8.29 -3.37
C ILE A 266 2.53 -7.73 -4.62
N TYR A 267 2.81 -8.28 -5.82
CA TYR A 267 2.16 -7.82 -7.05
C TYR A 267 0.65 -8.06 -7.03
N VAL A 268 0.20 -9.24 -6.56
CA VAL A 268 -1.23 -9.54 -6.50
C VAL A 268 -1.93 -8.67 -5.45
N GLU A 269 -1.32 -8.45 -4.29
CA GLU A 269 -1.85 -7.51 -3.27
C GLU A 269 -2.02 -6.09 -3.83
N LEU A 270 -1.04 -5.59 -4.59
CA LEU A 270 -1.13 -4.29 -5.24
C LEU A 270 -2.25 -4.23 -6.27
N LYS A 271 -2.44 -5.30 -7.03
CA LYS A 271 -3.57 -5.41 -7.97
C LYS A 271 -4.91 -5.39 -7.24
N GLU A 272 -5.07 -6.14 -6.16
CA GLU A 272 -6.30 -6.17 -5.36
C GLU A 272 -6.62 -4.78 -4.79
N LYS A 273 -5.61 -4.05 -4.31
CA LYS A 273 -5.78 -2.65 -3.87
C LYS A 273 -6.24 -1.74 -5.02
N VAL A 274 -5.61 -1.84 -6.20
CA VAL A 274 -5.99 -1.06 -7.39
C VAL A 274 -7.42 -1.35 -7.80
N ASP A 275 -7.82 -2.62 -7.86
CA ASP A 275 -9.17 -3.02 -8.23
C ASP A 275 -10.20 -2.56 -7.20
N GLY A 276 -9.93 -2.72 -5.90
CA GLY A 276 -10.82 -2.26 -4.83
C GLY A 276 -11.05 -0.75 -4.82
N ILE A 277 -10.02 0.05 -5.12
CA ILE A 277 -10.18 1.51 -5.28
C ILE A 277 -11.05 1.82 -6.50
N LYS A 278 -10.85 1.12 -7.62
CA LYS A 278 -11.65 1.32 -8.84
C LYS A 278 -13.11 0.93 -8.65
N GLU A 279 -13.40 -0.19 -7.98
CA GLU A 279 -14.76 -0.62 -7.67
C GLU A 279 -15.49 0.40 -6.80
N THR A 280 -14.81 0.92 -5.75
CA THR A 280 -15.36 1.98 -4.88
C THR A 280 -15.67 3.27 -5.67
N ALA A 281 -14.82 3.63 -6.63
CA ALA A 281 -15.02 4.79 -7.50
C ALA A 281 -16.15 4.61 -8.53
N VAL A 282 -16.50 3.36 -8.89
CA VAL A 282 -17.64 3.07 -9.78
C VAL A 282 -18.95 3.08 -9.00
N SER A 283 -18.98 2.50 -7.81
CA SER A 283 -20.17 2.48 -6.94
C SER A 283 -20.63 3.88 -6.57
N SER A 284 -19.71 4.77 -6.18
CA SER A 284 -20.01 6.19 -5.88
C SER A 284 -20.60 6.95 -7.07
N LYS A 285 -20.15 6.66 -8.30
CA LYS A 285 -20.72 7.28 -9.53
C LYS A 285 -22.13 6.78 -9.86
N GLN A 286 -22.49 5.56 -9.47
CA GLN A 286 -23.85 5.03 -9.72
C GLN A 286 -24.89 5.64 -8.79
N GLU A 287 -24.53 5.88 -7.52
CA GLU A 287 -25.42 6.55 -6.55
C GLU A 287 -25.78 7.98 -6.98
N ASP A 288 -24.80 8.78 -7.43
CA ASP A 288 -25.02 10.14 -7.97
C ASP A 288 -26.02 10.16 -9.16
N THR A 289 -26.02 9.12 -10.01
CA THR A 289 -26.93 9.05 -11.16
C THR A 289 -28.34 8.59 -10.82
N GLN A 290 -28.56 8.03 -9.64
CA GLN A 290 -29.86 7.52 -9.21
C GLN A 290 -30.68 8.58 -8.46
N GLU A 291 -30.04 9.60 -7.88
CA GLU A 291 -30.71 10.72 -7.21
C GLU A 291 -31.33 11.74 -8.19
N ASP A 292 -30.90 11.79 -9.46
CA ASP A 292 -31.42 12.76 -10.45
C ASP A 292 -32.71 12.29 -11.19
N LYS A 293 -33.44 11.32 -10.61
CA LYS A 293 -34.78 10.90 -11.08
C LYS A 293 -35.89 11.19 -10.05
N GLY A 294 -35.82 12.35 -9.40
CA GLY A 294 -36.95 12.92 -8.69
C GLY A 294 -37.97 13.57 -9.63
N VAL A 295 -38.86 12.78 -10.23
CA VAL A 295 -40.05 13.29 -10.93
C VAL A 295 -40.94 14.04 -9.92
N THR A 296 -41.07 15.35 -10.14
CA THR A 296 -41.94 16.27 -9.40
C THR A 296 -43.37 15.75 -9.31
N THR A 297 -43.84 15.43 -8.11
CA THR A 297 -45.28 15.43 -7.78
C THR A 297 -45.49 16.32 -6.58
N ILE A 298 -46.07 17.49 -6.84
CA ILE A 298 -46.48 18.48 -5.86
C ILE A 298 -47.56 17.86 -4.96
N GLY A 299 -47.31 17.81 -3.65
CA GLY A 299 -48.26 17.34 -2.65
C GLY A 299 -48.14 18.15 -1.35
N PHE A 300 -49.14 19.01 -1.12
CA PHE A 300 -49.37 19.79 0.10
C PHE A 300 -49.51 18.88 1.34
N GLY A 301 -48.92 19.26 2.48
CA GLY A 301 -49.31 18.72 3.79
C GLY A 301 -48.18 18.66 4.82
N ALA A 302 -48.36 19.38 5.92
CA ALA A 302 -47.41 19.56 7.02
C ALA A 302 -47.38 18.38 8.02
N GLU A 303 -46.22 18.19 8.67
CA GLU A 303 -45.97 18.18 10.13
C GLU A 303 -44.89 17.17 10.57
N GLY A 304 -43.86 17.70 11.24
CA GLY A 304 -43.20 17.13 12.43
C GLY A 304 -42.55 15.75 12.36
N GLY A 305 -41.22 15.72 12.29
CA GLY A 305 -40.43 14.55 12.68
C GLY A 305 -38.94 14.74 12.44
N ALA A 306 -38.19 15.05 13.48
CA ALA A 306 -36.73 15.14 13.42
C ALA A 306 -36.11 13.75 13.13
N SER A 307 -35.27 13.66 12.10
CA SER A 307 -34.37 12.54 11.87
C SER A 307 -32.94 13.04 11.76
N THR A 308 -32.11 12.61 12.71
CA THR A 308 -30.65 12.75 12.72
C THR A 308 -30.02 12.04 11.52
N PRO A 309 -28.98 12.59 10.87
CA PRO A 309 -28.26 11.86 9.85
C PRO A 309 -27.40 10.78 10.50
N ALA A 310 -27.58 9.54 10.05
CA ALA A 310 -26.74 8.40 10.40
C ALA A 310 -25.41 8.51 9.67
N THR A 311 -24.31 8.40 10.41
CA THR A 311 -22.95 8.26 9.88
C THR A 311 -22.77 6.88 9.21
N PRO A 312 -22.12 6.77 8.04
CA PRO A 312 -21.73 5.47 7.50
C PRO A 312 -20.50 4.95 8.26
N ALA A 313 -20.66 3.86 8.98
CA ALA A 313 -19.58 3.15 9.64
C ALA A 313 -18.74 2.39 8.60
N VAL A 314 -17.48 2.80 8.40
CA VAL A 314 -16.49 2.01 7.69
C VAL A 314 -15.96 0.95 8.66
N ASN A 315 -16.20 -0.33 8.33
CA ASN A 315 -15.69 -1.47 9.08
C ASN A 315 -14.17 -1.55 8.95
N VAL A 316 -13.46 -1.01 9.94
CA VAL A 316 -12.07 -1.37 10.20
C VAL A 316 -12.08 -2.64 11.05
N LEU A 317 -11.50 -3.72 10.52
CA LEU A 317 -11.25 -4.95 11.28
C LEU A 317 -10.49 -4.62 12.56
N PRO A 318 -11.03 -4.93 13.76
CA PRO A 318 -10.28 -4.73 14.99
C PRO A 318 -9.20 -5.80 15.11
N VAL A 319 -7.97 -5.37 15.37
CA VAL A 319 -6.88 -6.22 15.88
C VAL A 319 -7.41 -6.98 17.10
N ALA A 320 -7.30 -8.30 17.07
CA ALA A 320 -7.92 -9.22 18.02
C ALA A 320 -7.51 -8.94 19.48
N LYS A 321 -8.34 -8.17 20.20
CA LYS A 321 -8.34 -8.15 21.67
C LYS A 321 -9.07 -9.41 22.14
N LYS A 322 -8.33 -10.33 22.77
CA LYS A 322 -8.87 -11.52 23.44
C LYS A 322 -9.97 -11.10 24.41
N ARG A 323 -11.21 -11.52 24.12
CA ARG A 323 -12.36 -11.32 24.99
C ARG A 323 -12.21 -12.14 26.27
N LYS A 324 -12.34 -11.45 27.40
CA LYS A 324 -12.57 -12.02 28.73
C LYS A 324 -14.02 -12.51 28.78
N THR A 325 -14.21 -13.79 29.05
CA THR A 325 -15.52 -14.42 29.22
C THR A 325 -16.15 -13.88 30.50
N GLU A 326 -17.29 -13.21 30.39
CA GLU A 326 -18.19 -12.94 31.51
C GLU A 326 -18.92 -14.25 31.85
N ALA A 327 -18.70 -14.75 33.06
CA ALA A 327 -19.52 -15.81 33.63
C ALA A 327 -20.71 -15.16 34.34
N SER A 328 -21.90 -15.48 33.86
CA SER A 328 -23.19 -15.11 34.42
C SER A 328 -23.38 -15.72 35.81
N ASP A 329 -23.83 -14.90 36.75
CA ASP A 329 -24.46 -15.33 38.00
C ASP A 329 -25.61 -16.31 37.73
N SER A 330 -25.53 -17.49 38.32
CA SER A 330 -26.71 -18.30 38.64
C SER A 330 -26.65 -18.65 40.13
N ALA A 331 -27.51 -17.98 40.88
CA ALA A 331 -27.87 -18.35 42.23
C ALA A 331 -28.42 -19.78 42.24
N ASP A 332 -27.93 -20.63 43.14
CA ASP A 332 -28.79 -21.61 43.78
C ASP A 332 -28.32 -21.90 45.21
N ASN A 333 -29.34 -22.13 46.03
CA ASN A 333 -29.40 -21.97 47.47
C ASN A 333 -29.46 -23.38 48.09
N LYS A 334 -28.80 -23.56 49.25
CA LYS A 334 -28.81 -24.74 50.15
C LYS A 334 -28.01 -25.98 49.77
#